data_AF-A0A837F9J0-F1
#
_entry.id   AF-A0A837F9J0-F1
#
_cell.length_a   1.000
_cell.length_b   1.000
_cell.length_c   1.000
_cell.angle_alpha   90.00
_cell.angle_beta   90.00
_cell.angle_gamma   90.00
#
_symmetry.space_group_name_H-M   'P 1'
#
loop_
_entity.id
_entity.type
_entity.pdbx_description
1 polymer ?
#
loop_
_entity_poly.entity_id
_entity_poly.type
_entity_poly.pdbx_seq_one_letter_code
_entity_poly.pdbx_strand_id
1 'polypeptide(L)'
;MNTEELQKQIFVTPVEFAYLTGRTLKSVRNLMDRAQLPVHREGMPGSKRPKRFIMLQEYWDAVAHCRALITPEEKHFIDRLMRDKKTYRRVTGNQHSTHKRHSHSQQRRIA
;
A
#
# COMPACT_ATOMS: atom_id res chain seq x y z
N MET A 1 -0.79 9.00 18.88
CA MET A 1 0.01 8.40 17.79
C MET A 1 -0.38 9.11 16.51
N ASN A 2 0.59 9.69 15.80
CA ASN A 2 0.30 10.36 14.53
C ASN A 2 0.08 9.33 13.41
N THR A 3 -0.69 9.66 12.37
CA THR A 3 -0.94 8.77 11.22
C THR A 3 0.36 8.32 10.55
N GLU A 4 1.34 9.22 10.44
CA GLU A 4 2.66 8.93 9.86
C GLU A 4 3.48 7.92 10.67
N GLU A 5 3.33 7.93 12.00
CA GLU A 5 4.00 6.96 12.88
C GLU A 5 3.34 5.59 12.74
N LEU A 6 2.02 5.57 12.61
CA LEU A 6 1.24 4.34 12.48
C LEU A 6 1.51 3.64 11.13
N GLN A 7 1.70 4.41 10.06
CA GLN A 7 2.05 3.87 8.73
C GLN A 7 3.42 3.19 8.69
N LYS A 8 4.35 3.55 9.58
CA LYS A 8 5.69 2.95 9.66
C LYS A 8 5.73 1.65 10.45
N GLN A 9 4.65 1.30 11.15
CA GLN A 9 4.60 0.09 11.96
C GLN A 9 4.55 -1.17 11.10
N ILE A 10 5.24 -2.21 11.58
CA ILE A 10 5.21 -3.54 10.96
C ILE A 10 3.91 -4.26 11.31
N PHE A 11 3.50 -4.15 12.58
CA PHE A 11 2.28 -4.77 13.11
C PHE A 11 1.32 -3.68 13.58
N VAL A 12 0.07 -3.78 13.16
CA VAL A 12 -1.00 -2.88 13.63
C VAL A 12 -2.17 -3.69 14.16
N THR A 13 -2.87 -3.12 15.14
CA THR A 13 -4.12 -3.68 15.63
C THR A 13 -5.23 -3.53 14.59
N PRO A 14 -6.34 -4.29 14.71
CA PRO A 14 -7.48 -4.14 13.79
C PRO A 14 -8.12 -2.75 13.82
N VAL A 15 -8.03 -2.06 14.95
CA VAL A 15 -8.57 -0.69 15.13
C VAL A 15 -7.72 0.32 14.39
N GLU A 16 -6.40 0.22 14.54
CA GLU A 16 -5.44 1.04 13.82
C GLU A 16 -5.50 0.80 12.31
N PHE A 17 -5.64 -0.44 11.88
CA PHE A 17 -5.81 -0.78 10.47
C PHE A 17 -7.12 -0.22 9.88
N ALA A 18 -8.21 -0.29 10.65
CA ALA A 18 -9.49 0.33 10.27
C ALA A 18 -9.33 1.85 10.09
N TYR A 19 -8.62 2.49 11.02
CA TYR A 19 -8.31 3.93 10.95
C TYR A 19 -7.45 4.28 9.73
N LEU A 20 -6.43 3.48 9.42
CA LEU A 20 -5.54 3.70 8.26
C LEU A 20 -6.25 3.50 6.91
N THR A 21 -7.16 2.53 6.81
CA THR A 21 -7.77 2.13 5.53
C THR A 21 -9.17 2.71 5.32
N GLY A 22 -9.73 3.41 6.31
CA GLY A 22 -11.11 3.92 6.29
C GLY A 22 -12.18 2.82 6.36
N ARG A 23 -11.81 1.57 6.62
CA ARG A 23 -12.73 0.44 6.75
C ARG A 23 -13.37 0.41 8.12
N THR A 24 -14.57 -0.16 8.24
CA THR A 24 -15.17 -0.42 9.55
C THR A 24 -14.44 -1.56 10.27
N LEU A 25 -14.38 -1.50 11.60
CA LEU A 25 -13.76 -2.55 12.42
C LEU A 25 -14.39 -3.94 12.19
N LYS A 26 -15.72 -4.00 11.94
CA LYS A 26 -16.41 -5.23 11.57
C LYS A 26 -15.90 -5.81 10.25
N SER A 27 -15.71 -4.95 9.24
CA SER A 27 -15.15 -5.36 7.95
C SER A 27 -13.73 -5.90 8.12
N VAL A 28 -12.87 -5.21 8.87
CA VAL A 28 -11.49 -5.64 9.11
C VAL A 28 -11.46 -7.02 9.80
N ARG A 29 -12.28 -7.23 10.83
CA ARG A 29 -12.38 -8.54 11.49
C ARG A 29 -12.82 -9.65 10.54
N ASN A 30 -13.82 -9.38 9.69
CA ASN A 30 -14.24 -10.35 8.67
C ASN A 30 -13.12 -10.69 7.69
N LEU A 31 -12.31 -9.72 7.27
CA LEU A 31 -11.15 -9.95 6.41
C LEU A 31 -10.09 -10.83 7.12
N MET A 32 -9.83 -10.56 8.40
CA MET A 32 -8.91 -11.36 9.21
C MET A 32 -9.41 -12.80 9.39
N ASP A 33 -10.70 -12.98 9.67
CA ASP A 33 -11.31 -14.30 9.88
C ASP A 33 -11.31 -15.14 8.59
N ARG A 34 -11.41 -14.50 7.43
CA ARG A 34 -11.33 -15.12 6.10
C ARG A 34 -9.90 -15.30 5.56
N ALA A 35 -8.89 -14.97 6.35
CA ALA A 35 -7.48 -14.98 5.95
C ALA A 35 -7.19 -14.15 4.67
N GLN A 36 -7.94 -13.06 4.47
CA GLN A 36 -7.75 -12.11 3.35
C GLN A 36 -6.77 -10.98 3.69
N LEU A 37 -6.25 -10.98 4.92
CA LEU A 37 -5.19 -10.08 5.37
C LEU A 37 -4.03 -10.91 5.92
N PRO A 38 -2.78 -10.46 5.75
CA PRO A 38 -1.64 -11.04 6.42
C PRO A 38 -1.74 -10.75 7.93
N VAL A 39 -1.91 -11.80 8.74
CA VAL A 39 -2.18 -11.70 10.19
C VAL A 39 -1.15 -12.49 10.97
N HIS A 40 -0.43 -11.80 11.85
CA HIS A 40 0.39 -12.41 12.87
C HIS A 40 -0.44 -12.73 14.12
N ARG A 41 -0.27 -13.93 14.67
CA ARG A 41 -0.95 -14.39 15.89
C ARG A 41 0.06 -14.51 17.01
N GLU A 42 -0.07 -13.65 18.01
CA GLU A 42 0.76 -13.67 19.21
C GLU A 42 0.03 -14.42 20.33
N GLY A 43 0.67 -15.46 20.88
CA GLY A 43 0.15 -16.24 21.99
C GLY A 43 0.76 -17.65 22.05
N MET A 44 0.62 -18.29 23.20
CA MET A 44 1.03 -19.70 23.36
C MET A 44 0.26 -20.60 22.38
N PRO A 45 0.93 -21.63 21.81
CA PRO A 45 0.25 -22.66 21.03
C PRO A 45 -0.93 -23.23 21.83
N GLY A 46 -2.12 -23.23 21.24
CA GLY A 46 -3.35 -23.71 21.91
C GLY A 46 -4.13 -22.67 22.70
N SER A 47 -3.72 -21.39 22.72
CA SER A 47 -4.53 -20.34 23.35
C SER A 47 -5.90 -20.18 22.65
N LYS A 48 -6.98 -20.13 23.44
CA LYS A 48 -8.37 -20.04 22.94
C LYS A 48 -8.65 -18.76 22.15
N ARG A 49 -7.92 -17.67 22.45
CA ARG A 49 -8.04 -16.35 21.81
C ARG A 49 -6.67 -15.68 21.71
N PRO A 50 -5.84 -16.05 20.70
CA PRO A 50 -4.57 -15.38 20.48
C PRO A 50 -4.80 -13.91 20.12
N LYS A 51 -3.87 -13.03 20.51
CA LYS A 51 -3.87 -11.65 20.01
C LYS A 51 -3.52 -11.67 18.52
N ARG A 52 -4.21 -10.85 17.75
CA ARG A 52 -4.09 -10.83 16.29
C ARG A 52 -3.68 -9.45 15.84
N PHE A 53 -2.59 -9.38 15.09
CA PHE A 53 -2.04 -8.18 14.52
C PHE A 53 -1.98 -8.32 13.01
N ILE A 54 -2.25 -7.24 12.29
CA ILE A 54 -2.16 -7.21 10.84
C ILE A 54 -0.74 -6.78 10.47
N MET A 55 -0.12 -7.53 9.55
CA MET A 55 1.22 -7.22 9.04
C MET A 55 1.08 -6.15 7.96
N LEU A 56 1.27 -4.90 8.35
CA LEU A 56 0.91 -3.75 7.53
C LEU A 56 1.77 -3.64 6.28
N GLN A 57 3.08 -3.90 6.40
CA GLN A 57 3.99 -3.83 5.26
C GLN A 57 3.71 -4.91 4.22
N GLU A 58 3.44 -6.15 4.66
CA GLU A 58 3.04 -7.24 3.75
C GLU A 58 1.73 -6.94 3.03
N TYR A 59 0.78 -6.31 3.74
CA TYR A 59 -0.46 -5.86 3.11
C TYR A 59 -0.19 -4.81 2.02
N TRP A 60 0.66 -3.80 2.29
CA TRP A 60 1.01 -2.79 1.29
C TRP A 60 1.75 -3.37 0.09
N ASP A 61 2.65 -4.32 0.33
CA ASP A 61 3.38 -5.02 -0.72
C ASP A 61 2.41 -5.83 -1.61
N ALA A 62 1.51 -6.60 -1.00
CA ALA A 62 0.47 -7.33 -1.71
C ALA A 62 -0.45 -6.40 -2.52
N VAL A 63 -0.82 -5.23 -2.00
CA VAL A 63 -1.63 -4.23 -2.71
C VAL A 63 -0.85 -3.58 -3.86
N ALA A 64 0.43 -3.24 -3.66
CA ALA A 64 1.28 -2.66 -4.68
C ALA A 64 1.45 -3.60 -5.88
N HIS A 65 1.56 -4.91 -5.62
CA HIS A 65 1.67 -5.94 -6.64
C HIS A 65 0.30 -6.33 -7.25
N CYS A 66 -0.80 -6.11 -6.54
CA CYS A 66 -2.16 -6.39 -7.03
C CYS A 66 -2.83 -5.15 -7.65
N ARG A 67 -2.52 -4.84 -8.92
CA ARG A 67 -3.34 -3.91 -9.76
C ARG A 67 -4.80 -4.38 -9.98
N ALA A 68 -5.16 -5.58 -9.52
CA ALA A 68 -6.45 -6.23 -9.74
C ALA A 68 -7.56 -5.82 -8.74
N LEU A 69 -7.24 -5.05 -7.69
CA LEU A 69 -8.23 -4.54 -6.72
C LEU A 69 -8.75 -3.13 -7.06
N ILE A 70 -8.32 -2.56 -8.19
CA ILE A 70 -8.77 -1.26 -8.67
C ILE A 70 -10.03 -1.50 -9.51
N THR A 71 -11.17 -0.94 -9.09
CA THR A 71 -12.41 -1.03 -9.88
C THR A 71 -12.21 -0.44 -11.28
N PRO A 72 -12.97 -0.87 -12.30
CA PRO A 72 -12.87 -0.30 -13.65
C PRO A 72 -13.04 1.22 -13.67
N GLU A 73 -13.83 1.77 -12.76
CA GLU A 73 -14.05 3.21 -12.58
C GLU A 73 -12.80 3.91 -12.02
N GLU A 74 -12.18 3.35 -10.98
CA GLU A 74 -10.92 3.86 -10.42
C GLU A 74 -9.77 3.74 -11.43
N LYS A 75 -9.74 2.64 -12.21
CA LYS A 75 -8.78 2.47 -13.30
C LYS A 75 -8.98 3.52 -14.39
N HIS A 76 -10.23 3.79 -14.78
CA HIS A 76 -10.55 4.81 -15.77
C HIS A 76 -10.18 6.22 -15.28
N PHE A 77 -10.41 6.51 -14.00
CA PHE A 77 -9.99 7.76 -13.38
C PHE A 77 -8.46 7.91 -13.36
N ILE A 78 -7.72 6.86 -12.95
CA ILE A 78 -6.25 6.84 -12.96
C ILE A 78 -5.69 6.97 -14.38
N ASP A 79 -6.26 6.25 -15.35
CA ASP A 79 -5.83 6.32 -16.75
C ASP A 79 -6.10 7.71 -17.35
N ARG A 80 -7.21 8.35 -16.99
CA ARG A 80 -7.53 9.73 -17.37
C ARG A 80 -6.57 10.73 -16.70
N LEU A 81 -6.26 10.54 -15.42
CA LEU A 81 -5.32 11.35 -14.66
C LEU A 81 -3.91 11.28 -15.27
N MET A 82 -3.46 10.09 -15.69
CA MET A 82 -2.14 9.85 -16.30
C MET A 82 -2.02 10.39 -17.74
N ARG A 83 -3.12 10.43 -18.50
CA ARG A 83 -3.15 11.00 -19.86
C ARG A 83 -3.08 12.53 -19.86
N ASP A 84 -3.71 13.16 -18.88
CA ASP A 84 -3.73 14.61 -18.77
C ASP A 84 -2.51 15.12 -17.97
N LYS A 85 -1.42 15.39 -18.70
CA LYS A 85 -0.13 15.85 -18.14
C LYS A 85 -0.25 17.04 -17.19
N LYS A 86 -1.22 17.94 -17.39
CA LYS A 86 -1.43 19.10 -16.49
C LYS A 86 -2.04 18.66 -15.16
N THR A 87 -3.03 17.77 -15.20
CA THR A 87 -3.73 17.28 -14.02
C THR A 87 -2.86 16.30 -13.22
N TYR A 88 -2.12 15.42 -13.90
CA TYR A 88 -1.05 14.62 -13.29
C TYR A 88 -0.04 15.51 -12.58
N ARG A 89 0.57 16.51 -13.25
CA ARG A 89 1.52 17.45 -12.64
C ARG A 89 0.93 18.25 -11.48
N ARG A 90 -0.36 18.54 -11.46
CA ARG A 90 -1.01 19.25 -10.35
C ARG A 90 -1.16 18.36 -9.12
N VAL A 91 -1.41 17.07 -9.31
CA VAL A 91 -1.61 16.08 -8.24
C VAL A 91 -0.29 15.47 -7.76
N THR A 92 0.68 15.25 -8.65
CA THR A 92 1.97 14.61 -8.33
C THR A 92 3.16 15.58 -8.29
N GLY A 93 3.02 16.80 -8.81
CA GLY A 93 4.12 17.76 -8.98
C GLY A 93 4.65 18.42 -7.71
N ASN A 94 4.05 18.18 -6.54
CA ASN A 94 4.65 18.60 -5.27
C ASN A 94 5.72 17.64 -4.75
N GLN A 95 5.90 16.43 -5.34
CA GLN A 95 6.78 15.39 -4.78
C GLN A 95 7.61 14.61 -5.81
N HIS A 96 8.09 15.25 -6.88
CA HIS A 96 9.13 14.64 -7.70
C HIS A 96 10.23 15.66 -8.06
N SER A 97 11.11 15.91 -7.09
CA SER A 97 12.50 16.25 -7.39
C SER A 97 13.08 15.08 -8.18
N THR A 98 13.15 15.25 -9.49
CA THR A 98 13.64 14.22 -10.41
C THR A 98 15.15 14.16 -10.27
N HIS A 99 15.66 13.05 -9.71
CA HIS A 99 17.07 12.70 -9.87
C HIS A 99 17.37 12.56 -11.37
N LYS A 100 17.93 13.62 -11.95
CA LYS A 100 18.46 13.64 -13.33
C LYS A 100 19.50 12.54 -13.46
N ARG A 101 19.15 11.46 -14.15
CA ARG A 101 20.14 10.47 -14.60
C ARG A 101 20.96 11.11 -15.71
N HIS A 102 22.24 11.36 -15.44
CA HIS A 102 23.21 11.64 -16.49
C HIS A 102 23.37 10.38 -17.34
N SER A 103 22.91 10.39 -18.59
CA SER A 103 23.22 9.32 -19.53
C SER A 103 24.69 9.43 -19.93
N HIS A 104 25.52 8.49 -19.47
CA HIS A 104 26.86 8.32 -19.99
C HIS A 104 26.75 7.76 -21.42
N SER A 105 26.71 8.67 -22.38
CA SER A 105 26.90 8.36 -23.80
C SER A 105 28.40 8.34 -24.07
N GLN A 106 29.04 7.19 -23.87
CA GLN A 106 30.35 6.96 -24.47
C GLN A 106 30.47 5.52 -24.98
N GLN A 107 30.64 5.46 -26.30
CA GLN A 107 31.54 4.56 -27.03
C GLN A 107 31.26 3.06 -26.85
N ARG A 108 30.90 2.33 -27.91
CA ARG A 108 31.78 2.13 -29.07
C ARG A 108 30.98 1.91 -30.35
N ARG A 109 31.30 2.74 -31.35
CA ARG A 109 31.20 2.36 -32.75
C ARG A 109 32.42 1.50 -33.13
N ILE A 110 32.23 0.79 -34.24
CA ILE A 110 33.16 0.50 -35.33
C ILE A 110 33.53 -0.99 -35.48
N ALA A 111 33.06 -1.48 -36.65
CA ALA A 111 33.56 -2.51 -37.57
C ALA A 111 33.74 -3.94 -37.07
#